data_AF-A0A1H7W2D2-F1
#
_entry.id   AF-A0A1H7W2D2-F1
#
_cell.length_a   1.000
_cell.length_b   1.000
_cell.length_c   1.000
_cell.angle_alpha   90.00
_cell.angle_beta   90.00
_cell.angle_gamma   90.00
#
_symmetry.space_group_name_H-M   'P 1'
#
loop_
_entity.id
_entity.type
_entity.pdbx_description
1 polymer ?
#
loop_
_entity_poly.entity_id
_entity_poly.type
_entity_poly.pdbx_seq_one_letter_code
_entity_poly.pdbx_strand_id
1 'polypeptide(L)'
;MAMKKTDLEKNKALKLIHTMKQSGADRFGKGAAPTADRREQRRLDQEKGLVPFACKLNVDLVARLKTRAESHPDGMTGLLTDLLEKALPPDAQ
;
A
#
# COMPACT_ATOMS: atom_id res chain seq x y z
N MET A 1 -0.29 -36.69 -35.50
CA MET A 1 0.79 -37.69 -35.39
C MET A 1 0.85 -38.15 -33.94
N ALA A 2 0.61 -39.45 -33.69
CA ALA A 2 0.53 -40.00 -32.34
C ALA A 2 1.92 -39.94 -31.66
N MET A 3 2.01 -39.22 -30.52
CA MET A 3 3.27 -39.13 -29.78
C MET A 3 3.68 -40.53 -29.29
N LYS A 4 4.90 -40.93 -29.63
CA LYS A 4 5.49 -42.18 -29.15
C LYS A 4 5.59 -42.10 -27.62
N LYS A 5 5.33 -43.20 -26.91
CA LYS A 5 5.31 -43.23 -25.43
C LYS A 5 6.60 -42.66 -24.81
N THR A 6 7.73 -42.81 -25.50
CA THR A 6 9.03 -42.25 -25.13
C THR A 6 9.07 -40.71 -25.13
N ASP A 7 8.34 -40.06 -26.04
CA ASP A 7 8.32 -38.60 -26.13
C ASP A 7 7.46 -38.00 -25.01
N LEU A 8 6.44 -38.72 -24.56
CA LEU A 8 5.66 -38.36 -23.39
C LEU A 8 6.49 -38.39 -22.10
N GLU A 9 7.36 -39.38 -21.94
CA GLU A 9 8.23 -39.49 -20.77
C GLU A 9 9.31 -38.40 -20.75
N LYS A 10 9.89 -38.06 -21.91
CA LYS A 10 10.80 -36.92 -22.05
C LYS A 10 10.13 -35.60 -21.68
N ASN A 11 8.90 -35.37 -22.16
CA ASN A 11 8.14 -34.17 -21.83
C ASN A 11 7.80 -34.08 -20.33
N LYS A 12 7.55 -35.21 -19.67
CA LYS A 12 7.34 -35.25 -18.21
C LYS A 12 8.62 -34.91 -17.44
N ALA A 13 9.76 -35.45 -17.86
CA ALA A 13 11.06 -35.13 -17.26
C ALA A 13 11.41 -33.64 -17.42
N LEU A 14 11.17 -33.07 -18.62
CA LEU A 14 11.38 -31.64 -18.88
C LEU A 14 10.49 -30.75 -18.01
N LYS A 15 9.22 -31.14 -17.80
CA LYS A 15 8.30 -30.43 -16.90
C LYS A 15 8.79 -30.48 -15.45
N LEU A 16 9.23 -31.63 -14.95
CA LEU A 16 9.77 -31.77 -13.59
C LEU A 16 11.04 -30.93 -13.37
N ILE A 17 11.95 -30.87 -14.36
CA ILE A 17 13.14 -30.03 -14.27
C ILE A 17 12.76 -28.55 -14.28
N HIS A 18 11.75 -28.16 -15.07
CA HIS A 18 11.27 -26.78 -15.09
C HIS A 18 10.63 -26.36 -13.77
N THR A 19 9.79 -27.21 -13.16
CA THR A 19 9.20 -26.93 -11.84
C THR A 19 10.25 -26.86 -10.74
N MET A 20 11.27 -27.73 -10.76
CA MET A 20 12.40 -27.65 -9.83
C MET A 20 13.26 -26.40 -10.00
N LYS A 21 13.38 -25.85 -11.22
CA LYS A 21 14.10 -24.58 -11.45
C LYS A 21 13.28 -23.36 -11.04
N GLN A 22 11.96 -23.42 -11.19
CA GLN A 22 11.06 -22.32 -10.78
C GLN A 22 10.87 -22.21 -9.26
N SER A 23 11.01 -23.30 -8.50
CA SER A 23 10.88 -23.26 -7.03
C SER A 23 11.98 -22.44 -6.32
N GLY A 24 13.04 -22.05 -7.03
CA GLY A 24 14.09 -21.15 -6.52
C GLY A 24 13.78 -19.64 -6.65
N ALA A 25 12.72 -19.26 -7.37
CA ALA A 25 12.46 -17.87 -7.77
C ALA A 25 11.43 -17.12 -6.90
N ASP A 26 11.02 -17.67 -5.76
CA ASP A 26 9.92 -17.12 -4.96
C ASP A 26 10.37 -16.15 -3.83
N ARG A 27 11.55 -15.52 -3.99
CA ARG A 27 12.18 -14.66 -2.95
C ARG A 27 12.07 -13.15 -3.18
N PHE A 28 11.11 -12.67 -3.96
CA PHE A 28 10.78 -11.24 -3.98
C PHE A 28 9.31 -11.04 -3.57
N GLY A 29 9.07 -10.74 -2.29
CA GLY A 29 7.80 -10.14 -1.83
C GLY A 29 7.06 -10.83 -0.68
N LYS A 30 7.38 -12.07 -0.31
CA LYS A 30 6.59 -12.88 0.66
C LYS A 30 6.75 -12.53 2.16
N GLY A 31 7.28 -11.35 2.48
CA GLY A 31 7.51 -10.90 3.87
C GLY A 31 6.85 -9.58 4.26
N ALA A 32 6.23 -8.87 3.32
CA ALA A 32 5.41 -7.72 3.66
C ALA A 32 4.00 -8.24 4.00
N ALA A 33 3.52 -7.98 5.22
CA ALA A 33 2.10 -8.11 5.56
C ALA A 33 1.23 -7.57 4.41
N PRO A 34 0.03 -8.12 4.16
CA PRO A 34 -0.86 -7.61 3.12
C PRO A 34 -1.20 -6.17 3.51
N THR A 35 -0.42 -5.21 3.00
CA THR A 35 -0.75 -3.81 3.11
C THR A 35 -2.04 -3.70 2.32
N ALA A 36 -3.16 -3.52 3.03
CA ALA A 36 -4.46 -3.23 2.47
C ALA A 36 -4.28 -2.38 1.21
N ASP A 37 -4.88 -2.85 0.12
CA ASP A 37 -4.55 -2.47 -1.24
C ASP A 37 -4.42 -0.95 -1.35
N ARG A 38 -3.17 -0.45 -1.44
CA ARG A 38 -2.89 0.99 -1.41
C ARG A 38 -3.62 1.71 -2.54
N ARG A 39 -4.07 0.99 -3.58
CA ARG A 39 -4.92 1.52 -4.63
C ARG A 39 -6.36 1.76 -4.16
N GLU A 40 -6.94 0.82 -3.43
CA GLU A 40 -8.29 0.96 -2.88
C GLU A 40 -8.34 2.08 -1.84
N GLN A 41 -7.32 2.17 -0.97
CA GLN A 41 -7.19 3.30 -0.05
C GLN A 41 -7.11 4.64 -0.79
N ARG A 42 -6.26 4.74 -1.82
CA ARG A 42 -6.18 5.95 -2.65
C ARG A 42 -7.48 6.27 -3.39
N ARG A 43 -8.24 5.26 -3.81
CA ARG A 43 -9.54 5.45 -4.46
C ARG A 43 -10.56 6.01 -3.46
N LEU A 44 -10.62 5.46 -2.26
CA LEU A 44 -11.48 5.95 -1.18
C LEU A 44 -11.10 7.38 -0.76
N ASP A 45 -9.80 7.68 -0.72
CA ASP A 45 -9.30 9.03 -0.41
C ASP A 45 -9.67 10.01 -1.54
N GLN A 46 -9.52 9.61 -2.81
CA GLN A 46 -9.95 10.42 -3.97
C GLN A 46 -11.46 10.65 -3.98
N GLU A 47 -12.26 9.62 -3.69
CA GLU A 47 -13.72 9.72 -3.57
C GLU A 47 -14.12 10.68 -2.43
N LYS A 48 -13.30 10.79 -1.38
CA LYS A 48 -13.46 11.76 -0.28
C LYS A 48 -12.83 13.13 -0.56
N GLY A 49 -12.23 13.35 -1.73
CA GLY A 49 -11.53 14.59 -2.08
C GLY A 49 -10.22 14.82 -1.31
N LEU A 50 -9.69 13.79 -0.65
CA LEU A 50 -8.45 13.85 0.12
C LEU A 50 -7.25 13.86 -0.81
N VAL A 51 -6.49 14.96 -0.79
CA VAL A 51 -5.27 15.12 -1.58
C VAL A 51 -4.06 14.89 -0.68
N PRO A 52 -3.06 14.07 -1.10
CA PRO A 52 -1.83 13.92 -0.34
C PRO A 52 -1.05 15.24 -0.37
N PHE A 53 -0.96 15.91 0.78
CA PHE A 53 -0.25 17.18 0.93
C PHE A 53 0.99 17.00 1.81
N ALA A 54 2.17 17.05 1.19
CA ALA A 54 3.44 16.84 1.87
C ALA A 54 4.04 18.18 2.34
N CYS A 55 3.83 18.52 3.61
CA CYS A 55 4.49 19.65 4.27
C CYS A 55 5.60 19.20 5.23
N LYS A 56 6.71 19.94 5.24
CA LYS A 56 7.76 19.76 6.24
C LYS A 56 7.35 20.47 7.53
N LEU A 57 7.17 19.71 8.60
CA LEU A 57 6.88 20.21 9.93
C LEU A 57 8.06 19.94 10.87
N ASN A 58 8.19 20.75 11.92
CA ASN A 58 9.17 20.49 12.96
C ASN A 58 8.84 19.16 13.68
N VAL A 59 9.86 18.38 14.03
CA VAL A 59 9.73 17.08 14.70
C VAL A 59 8.92 17.17 16.01
N ASP A 60 9.11 18.23 16.78
CA ASP A 60 8.39 18.43 18.05
C ASP A 60 6.90 18.70 17.81
N LEU A 61 6.57 19.42 16.74
CA LEU A 61 5.20 19.69 16.34
C LEU A 61 4.50 18.40 15.89
N VAL A 62 5.19 17.57 15.09
CA VAL A 62 4.66 16.27 14.67
C VAL A 62 4.40 15.36 15.87
N ALA A 63 5.28 15.35 16.88
CA ALA A 63 5.06 14.57 18.10
C ALA A 63 3.80 15.03 18.85
N ARG A 64 3.62 16.34 19.02
CA ARG A 64 2.41 16.90 19.66
C ARG A 64 1.13 16.59 18.88
N LEU A 65 1.18 16.68 17.55
CA LEU A 65 0.04 16.35 16.70
C LEU A 65 -0.34 14.87 16.81
N LYS A 66 0.65 13.96 16.87
CA LYS A 66 0.41 12.53 17.08
C LYS A 66 -0.28 12.25 18.42
N THR A 67 0.26 12.78 19.52
CA THR A 67 -0.34 12.61 20.86
C THR A 67 -1.78 13.13 20.91
N ARG A 68 -2.06 14.25 20.22
CA ARG A 68 -3.42 14.79 20.18
C ARG A 68 -4.35 13.99 19.26
N ALA A 69 -3.83 13.44 18.16
CA ALA A 69 -4.57 12.61 17.22
C ALA A 69 -5.03 11.28 17.83
N GLU A 70 -4.30 10.73 18.82
CA GLU A 70 -4.72 9.52 19.56
C GLU A 70 -6.08 9.67 20.25
N SER A 71 -6.44 10.90 20.63
CA SER A 71 -7.71 11.22 21.28
C SER A 71 -8.82 11.67 20.31
N HIS A 72 -8.51 11.79 19.01
CA HIS A 72 -9.43 12.36 18.03
C HIS A 72 -10.19 11.26 17.26
N PRO A 73 -11.53 11.33 17.15
CA PRO A 73 -12.32 10.28 16.49
C PRO A 73 -11.98 10.13 15.00
N ASP A 74 -11.63 11.22 14.32
CA ASP A 74 -11.26 11.24 12.90
C ASP A 74 -9.74 11.06 12.65
N GLY A 75 -8.99 10.72 13.69
CA GLY A 75 -7.54 10.52 13.65
C GLY A 75 -6.76 11.78 13.26
N MET A 76 -5.57 11.58 12.67
CA MET A 76 -4.64 12.67 12.35
C MET A 76 -5.18 13.63 11.28
N THR A 77 -5.87 13.10 10.27
CA THR A 77 -6.39 13.91 9.16
C THR A 77 -7.50 14.84 9.63
N GLY A 78 -8.48 14.33 10.39
CA GLY A 78 -9.57 15.19 10.89
C GLY A 78 -9.09 16.24 11.89
N LEU A 79 -8.14 15.88 12.77
CA LEU A 79 -7.49 16.86 13.65
C LEU A 79 -6.83 17.98 12.84
N LEU A 80 -6.11 17.64 11.77
CA LEU A 80 -5.46 18.63 10.92
C LEU A 80 -6.49 19.52 10.22
N THR A 81 -7.58 18.96 9.70
CA THR A 81 -8.68 19.75 9.11
C THR A 81 -9.23 20.77 10.10
N ASP A 82 -9.60 20.33 11.31
CA ASP A 82 -10.10 21.19 12.38
C ASP A 82 -9.13 22.32 12.75
N LEU A 83 -7.84 22.01 12.85
CA LEU A 83 -6.82 23.00 13.18
C LEU A 83 -6.61 23.99 12.04
N LEU A 84 -6.63 23.52 10.80
CA LEU A 84 -6.44 24.36 9.61
C LEU A 84 -7.65 25.28 9.40
N GLU A 85 -8.88 24.78 9.50
CA GLU A 85 -10.10 25.60 9.38
C GLU A 85 -10.20 26.67 10.47
N LYS A 86 -9.75 26.40 11.69
CA LYS A 86 -9.72 27.39 12.78
C LYS A 86 -8.62 28.44 12.60
N ALA A 87 -7.51 28.09 11.97
CA ALA A 87 -6.36 28.96 11.81
C ALA A 87 -6.41 29.78 10.52
N LEU A 88 -7.06 29.26 9.48
CA LEU A 88 -7.21 29.96 8.21
C LEU A 88 -8.27 31.06 8.38
N PRO A 89 -7.96 32.33 8.08
CA PRO A 89 -9.00 33.35 8.03
C PRO A 89 -10.03 32.96 6.96
N PRO A 90 -11.33 33.28 7.14
CA PRO A 90 -12.30 33.12 6.06
C PRO A 90 -11.75 33.87 4.84
N ASP A 91 -11.76 33.22 3.68
CA ASP A 91 -11.23 33.79 2.45
C ASP A 91 -11.75 35.22 2.33
N ALA A 92 -10.83 36.18 2.45
CA ALA A 92 -11.12 37.57 2.14
C ALA A 92 -11.37 37.60 0.63
N GLN A 93 -12.65 37.49 0.25
CA GLN A 93 -13.13 37.76 -1.09
C GLN A 93 -12.86 39.22 -1.45
#